data_AF-A0A968IIP4-F1
#
_entry.id   AF-A0A968IIP4-F1
#
_cell.length_a   1.000
_cell.length_b   1.000
_cell.length_c   1.000
_cell.angle_alpha   90.00
_cell.angle_beta   90.00
_cell.angle_gamma   90.00
#
_symmetry.space_group_name_H-M   'P 1'
#
loop_
_entity.id
_entity.type
_entity.pdbx_description
1 polymer ?
#
loop_
_entity_poly.entity_id
_entity_poly.type
_entity_poly.pdbx_seq_one_letter_code
_entity_poly.pdbx_strand_id
1 'polypeptide(L)' 'MKHILIVLSEWGYWGEELIGPLETFDRAGYEVTFATPKGKRPVALPPSMDPNYIDPPLGRSVTSPQ' A
#
# COMPACT_ATOMS: atom_id res chain seq x y z
N MET A 1 -17.40 5.75 -15.93
CA MET A 1 -16.60 5.47 -14.73
C MET A 1 -15.25 4.94 -15.20
N LYS A 2 -14.13 5.40 -14.62
CA LYS A 2 -12.79 4.94 -15.02
C LYS A 2 -12.29 3.93 -14.00
N HIS A 3 -11.59 2.90 -14.46
CA HIS A 3 -11.11 1.80 -13.62
C HIS A 3 -9.58 1.83 -13.52
N ILE A 4 -9.05 1.47 -12.35
CA ILE A 4 -7.62 1.31 -12.08
C ILE A 4 -7.37 -0.11 -11.58
N LEU A 5 -6.37 -0.77 -12.16
CA LEU A 5 -5.87 -2.05 -11.65
C LEU A 5 -4.64 -1.79 -10.79
N ILE A 6 -4.73 -2.12 -9.49
CA ILE A 6 -3.58 -2.13 -8.58
C ILE A 6 -3.09 -3.56 -8.45
N VAL A 7 -1.83 -3.79 -8.82
CA VAL A 7 -1.18 -5.09 -8.70
C VAL A 7 -0.27 -5.09 -7.48
N LEU A 8 -0.51 -6.01 -6.56
CA LEU A 8 0.26 -6.14 -5.32
C LEU A 8 1.02 -7.48 -5.30
N SER A 9 2.14 -7.48 -4.60
CA SER A 9 2.84 -8.72 -4.26
C SER A 9 2.03 -9.55 -3.25
N GLU A 10 1.95 -10.87 -3.49
CA GLU A 10 1.34 -11.81 -2.52
C GLU A 10 2.22 -12.04 -1.29
N TRP A 11 3.50 -11.71 -1.38
CA TRP A 11 4.51 -12.05 -0.38
C TRP A 11 4.80 -10.91 0.59
N GLY A 12 4.08 -9.80 0.46
CA GLY A 12 4.34 -8.58 1.21
C GLY A 12 4.32 -7.36 0.30
N TYR A 13 3.70 -6.28 0.76
CA TYR A 13 3.81 -4.95 0.16
C TYR A 13 4.05 -3.90 1.24
N TRP A 14 4.59 -2.74 0.86
CA TRP A 14 4.76 -1.62 1.77
C TRP A 14 3.44 -0.84 1.89
N GLY A 15 2.93 -0.64 3.11
CA GLY A 15 1.62 -0.01 3.32
C GLY A 15 1.46 1.34 2.60
N GLU A 16 2.45 2.21 2.74
CA GLU A 16 2.44 3.56 2.15
C GLU A 16 2.40 3.55 0.61
N GLU A 17 3.01 2.55 -0.03
CA GLU A 17 2.98 2.41 -1.49
C GLU A 17 1.58 2.09 -2.02
N LEU A 18 0.69 1.57 -1.17
CA LEU A 18 -0.72 1.33 -1.50
C LEU A 18 -1.63 2.48 -1.06
N ILE A 19 -1.51 2.93 0.19
CA ILE A 19 -2.45 3.87 0.80
C ILE A 19 -2.48 5.20 0.05
N GLY A 20 -1.32 5.81 -0.23
CA GLY A 20 -1.24 7.10 -0.91
C GLY A 20 -1.93 7.11 -2.29
N PRO A 21 -1.62 6.15 -3.18
CA PRO A 21 -2.35 6.01 -4.44
C PRO A 21 -3.84 5.71 -4.27
N LEU A 22 -4.20 4.81 -3.35
CA LEU A 22 -5.60 4.41 -3.13
C LEU A 22 -6.48 5.59 -2.71
N GLU A 23 -6.03 6.39 -1.74
CA GLU A 23 -6.73 7.61 -1.32
C GLU A 23 -6.83 8.65 -2.44
N THR A 24 -5.79 8.75 -3.27
CA THR A 24 -5.79 9.65 -4.42
C THR A 24 -6.82 9.23 -5.46
N PHE A 25 -6.94 7.93 -5.73
CA PHE A 25 -7.90 7.39 -6.68
C PHE A 25 -9.33 7.48 -6.18
N ASP A 26 -9.56 7.20 -4.88
CA ASP A 26 -10.85 7.33 -4.24
C ASP A 26 -11.37 8.78 -4.31
N ARG A 27 -10.53 9.76 -3.93
CA ARG A 27 -10.86 11.19 -4.01
C ARG A 27 -11.17 11.66 -5.44
N ALA A 28 -10.60 11.02 -6.44
CA ALA A 28 -10.84 11.33 -7.84
C ALA A 28 -12.00 10.51 -8.46
N GLY A 29 -12.67 9.66 -7.69
CA GLY A 29 -13.86 8.91 -8.11
C GLY A 29 -13.56 7.75 -9.07
N TYR A 30 -12.35 7.16 -9.00
CA TYR A 30 -12.01 5.97 -9.76
C TYR A 30 -12.50 4.70 -9.06
N GLU A 31 -12.88 3.71 -9.85
CA GLU A 31 -13.12 2.35 -9.34
C GLU A 31 -11.79 1.58 -9.34
N VAL A 32 -11.44 0.96 -8.21
CA VAL A 32 -10.17 0.24 -8.04
C VAL A 32 -10.41 -1.26 -7.93
N THR A 33 -9.69 -2.03 -8.73
CA THR A 33 -9.62 -3.49 -8.65
C THR A 33 -8.22 -3.91 -8.22
N PHE A 34 -8.14 -4.86 -7.30
CA PHE A 34 -6.88 -5.44 -6.84
C PHE A 34 -6.58 -6.75 -7.55
N ALA A 35 -5.31 -6.97 -7.89
CA ALA A 35 -4.81 -8.25 -8.37
C ALA A 35 -3.49 -8.60 -7.68
N THR A 36 -3.22 -9.90 -7.61
CA THR A 36 -1.96 -10.45 -7.16
C THR A 36 -1.59 -11.65 -8.05
N PRO A 37 -0.29 -12.02 -8.18
CA PRO A 37 0.16 -13.05 -9.11
C PRO A 37 -0.60 -14.40 -9.10
N LYS A 38 -1.14 -14.85 -7.96
CA LYS A 38 -1.91 -16.09 -7.82
C LYS A 38 -3.29 -15.87 -7.21
N GLY A 39 -3.77 -14.62 -7.18
CA GLY A 39 -5.09 -14.25 -6.67
C GLY A 39 -5.27 -14.38 -5.16
N LYS A 40 -4.20 -14.58 -4.38
CA LYS A 40 -4.27 -14.59 -2.92
C LYS A 40 -4.32 -13.17 -2.36
N ARG A 41 -4.87 -13.03 -1.16
CA ARG A 41 -4.92 -11.76 -0.44
C ARG A 41 -3.50 -11.28 -0.14
N PRO A 42 -3.11 -10.06 -0.57
CA PRO A 42 -1.81 -9.49 -0.24
C PRO A 42 -1.80 -9.05 1.23
N VAL A 43 -0.61 -9.05 1.85
CA VAL A 43 -0.42 -8.69 3.26
C VAL A 43 0.57 -7.54 3.36
N ALA A 44 0.24 -6.51 4.14
CA ALA A 44 1.18 -5.43 4.41
C ALA A 44 2.34 -5.95 5.25
N LEU A 45 3.56 -5.54 4.93
CA LEU A 45 4.75 -5.92 5.70
C LEU A 45 4.66 -5.28 7.10
N PRO A 46 4.84 -6.02 8.20
CA PRO A 46 4.69 -5.47 9.55
C PRO A 46 5.50 -4.20 9.84
N PRO A 47 6.77 -4.06 9.40
CA PRO A 47 7.53 -2.82 9.57
C PRO A 47 6.88 -1.58 8.93
N SER A 48 6.14 -1.76 7.83
CA SER A 48 5.45 -0.67 7.13
C SER A 48 4.20 -0.16 7.84
N MET A 49 3.81 -0.81 8.94
CA MET A 49 2.68 -0.43 9.78
C MET A 49 3.13 0.04 11.17
N ASP A 50 4.43 -0.04 11.49
CA ASP A 50 4.95 0.37 12.78
C ASP A 50 5.48 1.81 12.70
N PRO A 51 4.83 2.79 13.37
CA PRO A 51 5.30 4.18 13.37
C PRO A 51 6.68 4.36 14.02
N ASN A 52 7.14 3.39 14.81
CA ASN A 52 8.48 3.39 15.42
C ASN A 52 9.55 2.74 14.53
N TYR A 53 9.16 2.08 13.44
CA TYR A 53 10.13 1.53 12.51
C TYR A 53 10.85 2.67 11.78
N ILE A 54 12.17 2.66 11.85
CA ILE A 54 13.03 3.58 11.11
C ILE A 54 13.56 2.83 9.88
N ASP A 55 13.14 3.28 8.70
CA ASP A 55 13.66 2.76 7.45
C ASP A 55 15.18 3.06 7.38
N PRO A 56 16.07 2.05 7.30
CA PRO A 56 17.50 2.29 7.37
C PRO A 56 18.04 3.16 6.23
N PRO A 57 17.59 2.99 4.97
CA PRO A 57 17.96 3.90 3.88
C PRO A 57 17.52 5.37 4.09
N LEU A 58 16.32 5.60 4.61
CA LEU A 58 15.74 6.94 4.75
C LEU A 58 16.08 7.61 6.08
N GLY A 59 16.49 6.85 7.11
CA GLY A 59 16.83 7.37 8.43
C GLY A 59 15.66 8.02 9.17
N ARG A 60 14.42 7.70 8.80
CA ARG A 60 13.19 8.25 9.40
C ARG A 60 12.08 7.22 9.41
N SER A 61 11.03 7.50 10.19
CA SER A 61 9.79 6.72 10.11
C SER A 61 9.10 6.94 8.76
N VAL A 62 8.52 5.87 8.25
CA VAL A 62 7.73 5.84 7.01
C VAL A 62 6.23 5.71 7.27
N THR A 63 5.83 5.61 8.54
CA THR A 63 4.46 5.39 8.96
C THR A 63 4.11 6.42 10.02
N SER A 64 3.02 7.17 9.79
CA SER A 64 2.55 8.13 10.78
C SER A 64 1.83 7.41 11.93
N PRO A 65 1.97 7.87 13.19
CA PRO A 65 1.04 7.49 14.25
C PRO A 65 -0.40 7.84 13.83
N GLN A 66 -1.36 6.95 14.13
CA GLN A 66 -2.78 7.19 13.89
C GLN A 66 -3.31 8.36 14.72
#